data_AF-U7L6R3-F1
#
_entry.id   AF-U7L6R3-F1
#
_cell.length_a   1.000
_cell.length_b   1.000
_cell.length_c   1.000
_cell.angle_alpha   90.00
_cell.angle_beta   90.00
_cell.angle_gamma   90.00
#
_symmetry.space_group_name_H-M   'P 1'
#
loop_
_entity.id
_entity.type
_entity.pdbx_description
1 polymer ?
#
loop_
_entity_poly.entity_id
_entity_poly.type
_entity_poly.pdbx_seq_one_letter_code
_entity_poly.pdbx_strand_id
1 'polypeptide(L)' 'MPEWFLANMEEKFGFDVPREHGVSSTGAGIQLREKNVDFFLSLGGNYIRAMSDTTALEDGISAT' A
#
# COMPACT_ATOMS: atom_id res chain seq x y z
N MET A 1 -0.43 9.07 -11.47
CA MET A 1 -1.19 8.56 -12.63
C MET A 1 -1.80 9.75 -13.36
N PRO A 2 -1.84 9.75 -14.70
CA PRO A 2 -2.41 10.86 -15.47
C PRO A 2 -3.95 10.87 -15.38
N GLU A 3 -4.55 12.07 -15.37
CA GLU A 3 -6.00 12.25 -15.15
C GLU A 3 -6.87 11.52 -16.18
N TRP A 4 -6.50 11.58 -17.47
CA TRP A 4 -7.28 10.92 -18.53
C TRP A 4 -7.45 9.41 -18.29
N PHE A 5 -6.47 8.76 -17.65
CA PHE A 5 -6.55 7.33 -17.36
C PHE A 5 -7.50 7.06 -16.19
N LEU A 6 -7.42 7.86 -15.12
CA LEU A 6 -8.31 7.75 -13.97
C LEU A 6 -9.76 8.03 -14.35
N ALA A 7 -10.00 9.05 -15.17
CA ALA A 7 -11.34 9.37 -15.68
C ALA A 7 -11.95 8.22 -16.51
N ASN A 8 -11.16 7.57 -17.37
CA ASN A 8 -11.62 6.40 -18.13
C ASN A 8 -11.94 5.19 -17.23
N MET A 9 -11.20 5.01 -16.12
CA MET A 9 -11.52 3.95 -15.15
C MET A 9 -12.85 4.23 -14.44
N GLU A 10 -13.08 5.47 -14.03
CA GLU A 10 -14.32 5.90 -13.41
C GLU A 10 -15.53 5.70 -14.33
N GLU A 11 -15.43 6.12 -15.61
CA GLU A 11 -16.46 5.87 -16.62
C GLU A 11 -16.73 4.37 -16.82
N LYS A 12 -15.67 3.56 -16.87
CA LYS A 12 -15.78 2.13 -17.16
C LYS A 12 -16.39 1.33 -16.01
N PHE A 13 -16.04 1.64 -14.77
CA PHE A 13 -16.36 0.83 -13.60
C PHE A 13 -17.41 1.47 -12.67
N GLY A 14 -17.76 2.75 -12.89
CA GLY A 14 -18.86 3.42 -12.20
C GLY A 14 -18.59 3.75 -10.73
N PHE A 15 -17.32 3.97 -10.36
CA PHE A 15 -16.93 4.40 -9.01
C PHE A 15 -15.93 5.54 -9.06
N ASP A 16 -15.94 6.41 -8.05
CA ASP A 16 -14.99 7.51 -7.93
C ASP A 16 -13.57 6.98 -7.64
N VAL A 17 -12.68 7.18 -8.60
CA VAL A 17 -11.31 6.68 -8.52
C VAL A 17 -10.46 7.63 -7.65
N PRO A 18 -9.66 7.16 -6.68
CA PRO A 18 -8.82 8.05 -5.89
C PRO A 18 -7.78 8.80 -6.76
N ARG A 19 -7.75 10.13 -6.64
CA ARG A 19 -6.75 11.00 -7.31
C ARG A 19 -5.48 11.15 -6.49
N GLU A 20 -5.60 11.10 -5.17
CA GLU A 20 -4.46 11.10 -4.27
C GLU A 20 -3.62 9.84 -4.48
N HIS A 21 -2.30 10.01 -4.54
CA HIS A 21 -1.40 8.88 -4.70
C HIS A 21 -1.23 8.14 -3.38
N GLY A 22 -1.44 6.83 -3.43
CA GLY A 22 -1.10 5.94 -2.33
C GLY A 22 0.42 5.84 -2.13
N VAL A 23 0.80 5.06 -1.12
CA VAL A 23 2.21 4.81 -0.80
C VAL A 23 2.81 3.70 -1.65
N SER A 24 4.12 3.78 -1.89
CA SER A 24 4.90 2.67 -2.45
C SER A 24 5.00 1.50 -1.48
N SER A 25 5.50 0.34 -1.92
CA SER A 25 5.81 -0.78 -1.02
C SER A 25 6.76 -0.37 0.11
N THR A 26 7.81 0.40 -0.17
CA THR A 26 8.70 0.94 0.88
C THR A 26 7.97 1.91 1.81
N GLY A 27 7.10 2.76 1.27
CA GLY A 27 6.26 3.65 2.05
C GLY A 27 5.29 2.91 2.98
N ALA A 28 4.68 1.82 2.51
CA ALA A 28 3.82 0.98 3.32
C ALA A 28 4.58 0.35 4.51
N GLY A 29 5.82 -0.11 4.28
CA GLY A 29 6.69 -0.59 5.37
C GLY A 29 7.00 0.47 6.43
N ILE A 30 7.23 1.72 6.00
CA ILE A 30 7.41 2.85 6.92
C ILE A 30 6.11 3.09 7.73
N GLN A 31 4.96 3.15 7.07
CA GLN A 31 3.69 3.41 7.76
C GLN A 31 3.31 2.30 8.75
N LEU A 32 3.61 1.04 8.44
CA LEU A 32 3.46 -0.09 9.37
C LEU A 32 4.33 0.10 10.62
N ARG A 33 5.61 0.45 10.43
CA ARG A 33 6.53 0.72 11.55
C ARG A 33 6.06 1.88 12.42
N GLU A 34 5.57 2.95 11.81
CA GLU A 34 5.04 4.13 12.50
C GLU A 34 3.64 3.93 13.09
N LYS A 35 3.05 2.73 12.95
CA LYS A 35 1.69 2.38 13.43
C LYS A 35 0.58 3.26 12.86
N ASN A 36 0.74 3.71 11.61
CA ASN A 36 -0.25 4.49 10.87
C ASN A 36 -1.15 3.63 9.97
N VAL A 37 -1.16 2.31 10.19
CA VAL A 37 -1.90 1.34 9.36
C VAL A 37 -2.78 0.50 10.27
N ASP A 38 -4.09 0.62 10.09
CA ASP A 38 -5.08 -0.18 10.82
C ASP A 38 -5.28 -1.57 10.19
N PHE A 39 -5.05 -1.69 8.88
CA PHE A 39 -5.26 -2.92 8.14
C PHE A 39 -4.21 -3.11 7.05
N PHE A 40 -3.57 -4.27 7.04
CA PHE A 40 -2.60 -4.67 6.04
C PHE A 40 -3.00 -5.98 5.37
N LEU A 41 -3.12 -5.97 4.04
CA LEU A 41 -3.41 -7.15 3.23
C LEU A 41 -2.23 -7.45 2.29
N SER A 42 -1.63 -8.63 2.44
CA SER A 42 -0.61 -9.16 1.53
C SER A 42 -1.19 -10.31 0.72
N LEU A 43 -1.13 -10.24 -0.60
CA LEU A 43 -1.64 -11.26 -1.51
C LEU A 43 -0.53 -11.82 -2.40
N GLY A 44 -0.33 -13.14 -2.37
CA GLY A 44 0.50 -13.86 -3.35
C GLY A 44 2.02 -13.74 -3.19
N GLY A 45 2.53 -13.26 -2.04
CA GLY A 45 3.96 -13.15 -1.79
C GLY A 45 4.34 -13.05 -0.32
N ASN A 46 5.65 -13.14 -0.04
CA ASN A 46 6.19 -12.92 1.30
C ASN A 46 6.74 -11.50 1.40
N TYR A 47 5.87 -10.56 1.76
CA TYR A 47 6.21 -9.14 1.87
C TYR A 47 7.38 -8.89 2.83
N ILE A 48 7.39 -9.52 4.00
CA ILE A 48 8.47 -9.44 5.00
C ILE A 48 9.84 -9.77 4.40
N ARG A 49 9.90 -10.84 3.60
CA ARG A 49 11.15 -11.31 2.98
C ARG A 49 11.49 -10.63 1.66
N ALA A 50 10.56 -9.87 1.07
CA ALA A 50 10.78 -9.11 -0.15
C ALA A 50 11.29 -7.68 0.12
N MET A 51 11.11 -7.17 1.33
CA MET A 51 11.56 -5.84 1.72
C MET A 51 13.01 -5.83 2.18
N SER A 52 13.71 -4.70 1.95
CA SER A 52 15.14 -4.56 2.22
C SER A 52 15.51 -4.67 3.71
N ASP A 53 14.67 -4.14 4.60
CA ASP A 53 14.85 -4.23 6.05
C ASP A 53 13.79 -5.16 6.63
N THR A 54 14.16 -6.44 6.74
CA THR A 54 13.27 -7.49 7.24
C THR A 54 12.89 -7.25 8.71
N THR A 55 13.85 -6.86 9.56
CA THR A 55 13.62 -6.69 11.00
C THR A 55 12.64 -5.55 11.27
N ALA A 56 12.82 -4.40 10.62
CA ALA A 56 11.90 -3.28 10.79
C ALA A 56 10.46 -3.64 10.37
N LEU A 57 10.31 -4.50 9.36
CA LEU A 57 9.00 -4.92 8.89
C LEU A 57 8.36 -5.99 9.78
N GLU A 58 9.15 -6.92 10.33
CA GLU A 58 8.70 -7.88 11.34
C GLU A 58 8.14 -7.16 12.57
N ASP A 59 8.85 -6.13 13.05
CA ASP A 59 8.43 -5.29 14.18
C ASP A 59 7.13 -4.53 13.87
N GLY A 60 7.04 -3.91 12.69
CA GLY A 60 5.87 -3.13 12.28
C GLY A 60 4.60 -3.97 12.10
N ILE A 61 4.71 -5.13 11.45
CA ILE A 61 3.56 -6.02 11.22
C ILE A 61 3.09 -6.67 12.53
N SER A 62 4.01 -7.07 13.42
CA SER A 62 3.63 -7.69 14.69
C SER A 62 2.93 -6.74 15.66
N ALA A 63 3.00 -5.43 15.39
CA ALA A 63 2.37 -4.39 16.18
C ALA A 63 0.97 -3.96 15.69
N THR A 64 0.48 -4.56 14.60
CA THR A 64 -0.86 -4.35 14.02
C THR A 64 -1.85 -5.34 14.61
#